data_AF-A0A2I0XC74-F1
#
_entry.id   AF-A0A2I0XC74-F1
#
_cell.length_a   1.000
_cell.length_b   1.000
_cell.length_c   1.000
_cell.angle_alpha   90.00
_cell.angle_beta   90.00
_cell.angle_gamma   90.00
#
_symmetry.space_group_name_H-M   'P 1'
#
loop_
_entity.id
_entity.type
_entity.pdbx_description
1 polymer ?
#
loop_
_entity_poly.entity_id
_entity_poly.type
_entity_poly.pdbx_seq_one_letter_code
_entity_poly.pdbx_strand_id
1 'polypeptide(L)'
;MIAAFAGINNIHEAALLLQEMIGSRTQPSQTTIVTMLSLCVDSAYLWYGTQLHCYAIRHGFEHYLPIENSIVDMYCKSGRVSVAPKVFDMMAGHDKISYTVLIAGYASHREGIAVWKLIDEMISRGIEPDQIMIEVIRSVWSPKENHGGGLFAWNHSLVAALVQHG
;
A
#
# COMPACT_ATOMS: atom_id res chain seq x y z
N MET A 1 -14.11 -19.09 3.70
CA MET A 1 -13.48 -20.11 2.84
C MET A 1 -12.18 -19.58 2.23
N ILE A 2 -12.17 -18.44 1.53
CA ILE A 2 -10.93 -17.85 0.96
C ILE A 2 -9.93 -17.32 2.02
N ALA A 3 -10.42 -16.80 3.16
CA ALA A 3 -9.55 -16.36 4.28
C ALA A 3 -8.66 -17.47 4.86
N ALA A 4 -9.04 -18.75 4.75
CA ALA A 4 -8.21 -19.87 5.20
C ALA A 4 -6.99 -20.10 4.30
N PHE A 5 -7.07 -19.71 3.02
CA PHE A 5 -5.98 -19.84 2.06
C PHE A 5 -4.94 -18.70 2.14
N ALA A 6 -5.29 -17.60 2.80
CA ALA A 6 -4.35 -16.54 3.14
C ALA A 6 -3.15 -17.08 3.94
N GLY A 7 -3.38 -18.10 4.80
CA GLY A 7 -2.34 -18.73 5.60
C GLY A 7 -1.52 -19.80 4.87
N ILE A 8 -1.95 -20.27 3.70
CA ILE A 8 -1.32 -21.38 2.94
C ILE A 8 -0.69 -20.88 1.63
N ASN A 9 -0.89 -19.60 1.28
CA ASN A 9 -0.37 -18.95 0.08
C ASN A 9 -0.68 -19.69 -1.24
N ASN A 10 -1.78 -20.45 -1.28
CA ASN A 10 -2.20 -21.16 -2.49
C ASN A 10 -3.12 -20.27 -3.34
N ILE A 11 -2.52 -19.36 -4.09
CA ILE A 11 -3.25 -18.42 -4.95
C ILE A 11 -4.06 -19.12 -6.05
N HIS A 12 -3.60 -20.27 -6.55
CA HIS A 12 -4.29 -21.00 -7.61
C HIS A 12 -5.65 -21.52 -7.13
N GLU A 13 -5.70 -22.15 -5.96
CA GLU A 13 -6.97 -22.60 -5.36
C GLU A 13 -7.87 -21.42 -4.99
N ALA A 14 -7.30 -20.35 -4.44
CA ALA A 14 -8.06 -19.15 -4.11
C ALA A 14 -8.67 -18.49 -5.37
N ALA A 15 -7.95 -18.49 -6.49
CA ALA A 15 -8.43 -18.00 -7.77
C ALA A 15 -9.53 -18.88 -8.35
N LEU A 16 -9.41 -20.22 -8.25
CA LEU A 16 -10.46 -21.16 -8.68
C LEU A 16 -11.75 -20.95 -7.89
N LEU A 17 -11.65 -20.81 -6.56
CA LEU A 17 -12.80 -20.53 -5.71
C LEU A 17 -13.44 -19.17 -6.04
N LEU A 18 -12.63 -18.14 -6.31
CA LEU A 18 -13.15 -16.85 -6.75
C LEU A 18 -13.90 -16.96 -8.09
N GLN A 19 -13.35 -17.71 -9.05
CA GLN A 19 -14.00 -17.96 -10.34
C GLN A 19 -15.31 -18.73 -10.19
N GLU A 20 -15.37 -19.72 -9.32
CA GLU A 20 -16.59 -20.47 -9.01
C GLU A 20 -17.67 -19.57 -8.36
N MET A 21 -17.26 -18.70 -7.41
CA MET A 21 -18.17 -17.71 -6.81
C MET A 21 -18.75 -16.78 -7.88
N ILE A 22 -17.91 -16.24 -8.76
CA ILE A 22 -18.35 -15.35 -9.84
C ILE A 22 -19.26 -16.11 -10.84
N GLY A 23 -18.89 -17.34 -11.21
CA GLY A 23 -19.66 -18.19 -12.14
C GLY A 23 -21.04 -18.59 -11.60
N SER A 24 -21.15 -18.78 -10.28
CA SER A 24 -22.43 -19.03 -9.57
C SER A 24 -23.25 -17.76 -9.34
N ARG A 25 -22.85 -16.60 -9.89
CA ARG A 25 -23.46 -15.28 -9.70
C ARG A 25 -23.45 -14.79 -8.25
N THR A 26 -22.54 -15.31 -7.44
CA THR A 26 -22.32 -14.85 -6.07
C THR A 26 -21.23 -13.77 -6.08
N GLN A 27 -21.56 -12.56 -5.63
CA GLN A 27 -20.55 -11.50 -5.56
C GLN A 27 -19.54 -11.81 -4.43
N PRO A 28 -18.23 -11.81 -4.72
CA PRO A 28 -17.19 -11.84 -3.69
C PRO A 28 -17.37 -10.67 -2.72
N SER A 29 -17.23 -10.96 -1.43
CA SER A 29 -17.25 -9.91 -0.40
C SER A 29 -15.97 -9.06 -0.44
N GLN A 30 -16.01 -7.89 0.18
CA GLN A 30 -14.85 -7.01 0.29
C GLN A 30 -13.64 -7.71 0.92
N THR A 31 -13.86 -8.50 1.99
CA THR A 31 -12.81 -9.31 2.63
C THR A 31 -12.21 -10.33 1.67
N THR A 32 -13.02 -10.94 0.80
CA THR A 32 -12.52 -11.86 -0.22
C THR A 32 -11.59 -11.15 -1.19
N ILE A 33 -11.97 -9.95 -1.67
CA ILE A 33 -11.13 -9.17 -2.59
C ILE A 33 -9.81 -8.75 -1.95
N VAL A 34 -9.86 -8.20 -0.72
CA VAL A 34 -8.65 -7.84 0.05
C VAL A 34 -7.74 -9.05 0.22
N THR A 35 -8.30 -10.21 0.61
CA THR A 35 -7.53 -11.44 0.77
C THR A 35 -6.86 -11.85 -0.55
N MET A 36 -7.61 -11.85 -1.65
CA MET A 36 -7.09 -12.20 -2.97
C MET A 36 -5.96 -11.26 -3.43
N LEU A 37 -6.09 -9.96 -3.18
CA LEU A 37 -5.05 -8.98 -3.49
C LEU A 37 -3.77 -9.24 -2.67
N SER A 38 -3.90 -9.61 -1.39
CA SER A 38 -2.76 -9.94 -0.53
C SER A 38 -1.98 -11.17 -1.01
N LEU A 39 -2.62 -12.10 -1.73
CA LEU A 39 -1.98 -13.24 -2.37
C LEU A 39 -1.27 -12.87 -3.69
N CYS A 40 -1.62 -11.73 -4.30
CA CYS A 40 -1.08 -11.27 -5.59
C CYS A 40 0.15 -10.37 -5.45
N VAL A 41 0.80 -10.35 -4.27
CA VAL A 41 1.97 -9.48 -4.01
C VAL A 41 3.24 -9.93 -4.73
N ASP A 42 3.32 -11.19 -5.16
CA ASP A 42 4.41 -11.67 -6.00
C ASP A 42 4.22 -11.23 -7.46
N SER A 43 5.30 -10.78 -8.09
CA SER A 43 5.36 -10.44 -9.51
C SER A 43 4.81 -11.54 -10.45
N ALA A 44 4.95 -12.82 -10.08
CA ALA A 44 4.40 -13.96 -10.82
C ALA A 44 2.86 -13.93 -10.93
N TYR A 45 2.20 -13.24 -10.00
CA TYR A 45 0.74 -13.15 -9.90
C TYR A 45 0.19 -11.76 -10.18
N LEU A 46 1.02 -10.83 -10.65
CA LEU A 46 0.61 -9.47 -11.02
C LEU A 46 -0.56 -9.44 -12.01
N TRP A 47 -0.61 -10.41 -12.93
CA TRP A 47 -1.72 -10.56 -13.86
C TRP A 47 -3.06 -10.74 -13.13
N TYR A 48 -3.10 -11.63 -12.13
CA TYR A 48 -4.29 -11.84 -11.29
C TYR A 48 -4.61 -10.60 -10.46
N GLY A 49 -3.61 -9.95 -9.86
CA GLY A 49 -3.79 -8.69 -9.13
C GLY A 49 -4.41 -7.60 -9.99
N THR A 50 -4.01 -7.50 -11.26
CA THR A 50 -4.59 -6.53 -12.21
C THR A 50 -6.04 -6.87 -12.57
N GLN A 51 -6.37 -8.15 -12.73
CA GLN A 51 -7.77 -8.56 -12.92
C GLN A 51 -8.64 -8.19 -11.72
N LEU A 52 -8.13 -8.39 -10.49
CA LEU A 52 -8.83 -8.00 -9.26
C LEU A 52 -9.01 -6.49 -9.16
N HIS A 53 -8.02 -5.70 -9.57
CA HIS A 53 -8.16 -4.24 -9.65
C HIS A 53 -9.24 -3.82 -10.66
N CYS A 54 -9.24 -4.40 -11.87
CA CYS A 54 -10.32 -4.15 -12.84
C CYS A 54 -11.69 -4.59 -12.32
N TYR A 55 -11.75 -5.73 -11.60
CA TYR A 55 -12.96 -6.18 -10.94
C TYR A 55 -13.42 -5.15 -9.89
N ALA A 56 -12.51 -4.61 -9.09
CA ALA A 56 -12.81 -3.61 -8.08
C ALA A 56 -13.50 -2.37 -8.67
N ILE A 57 -12.93 -1.82 -9.75
CA ILE A 57 -13.50 -0.67 -10.48
C ILE A 57 -14.88 -1.01 -11.06
N ARG A 58 -15.02 -2.18 -11.70
CA ARG A 58 -16.30 -2.56 -12.35
C ARG A 58 -17.46 -2.76 -11.37
N HIS A 59 -17.14 -3.02 -10.11
CA HIS A 59 -18.11 -3.32 -9.06
C HIS A 59 -18.26 -2.19 -8.03
N GLY A 60 -17.70 -1.01 -8.29
CA GLY A 60 -17.89 0.17 -7.44
C GLY A 60 -17.10 0.12 -6.13
N PHE A 61 -15.99 -0.61 -6.09
CA PHE A 61 -15.12 -0.67 -4.91
C PHE A 61 -14.09 0.48 -4.86
N GLU A 62 -14.13 1.44 -5.79
CA GLU A 62 -13.30 2.67 -5.81
C GLU A 62 -13.55 3.66 -4.65
N HIS A 63 -14.39 3.29 -3.68
CA HIS A 63 -14.66 4.09 -2.47
C HIS A 63 -14.45 3.27 -1.19
N TYR A 64 -13.79 2.11 -1.31
CA TYR A 64 -13.55 1.23 -0.19
C TYR A 64 -12.06 1.15 0.13
N LEU A 65 -11.62 2.04 1.02
CA LEU A 65 -10.22 2.23 1.41
C LEU A 65 -9.45 0.93 1.66
N PRO A 66 -9.99 -0.10 2.36
CA PRO A 66 -9.23 -1.34 2.55
C PRO A 66 -8.89 -2.07 1.24
N ILE A 67 -9.77 -2.04 0.23
CA ILE A 67 -9.49 -2.61 -1.09
C ILE A 67 -8.47 -1.73 -1.83
N GLU A 68 -8.67 -0.42 -1.84
CA GLU A 68 -7.76 0.52 -2.51
C GLU A 68 -6.34 0.44 -1.93
N ASN A 69 -6.21 0.45 -0.61
CA ASN A 69 -4.94 0.25 0.10
C ASN A 69 -4.30 -1.10 -0.24
N SER A 70 -5.11 -2.17 -0.37
CA SER A 70 -4.60 -3.49 -0.79
C SER A 70 -4.12 -3.52 -2.24
N ILE A 71 -4.75 -2.74 -3.13
CA ILE A 71 -4.32 -2.60 -4.54
C ILE A 71 -3.00 -1.84 -4.60
N VAL A 72 -2.85 -0.74 -3.85
CA VAL A 72 -1.59 0.01 -3.75
C VAL A 72 -0.48 -0.90 -3.22
N ASP A 73 -0.72 -1.63 -2.14
CA ASP A 73 0.26 -2.56 -1.54
C ASP A 73 0.67 -3.66 -2.53
N MET A 74 -0.30 -4.23 -3.25
CA MET A 74 -0.07 -5.24 -4.27
C MET A 74 0.82 -4.71 -5.40
N TYR A 75 0.56 -3.51 -5.93
CA TYR A 75 1.41 -2.92 -6.97
C TYR A 75 2.82 -2.58 -6.48
N CYS A 76 2.95 -2.08 -5.24
CA CYS A 76 4.24 -1.87 -4.63
C CYS A 76 5.03 -3.18 -4.55
N LYS A 77 4.49 -4.22 -3.90
CA LYS A 77 5.20 -5.47 -3.64
C LYS A 77 5.48 -6.32 -4.89
N SER A 78 4.61 -6.22 -5.90
CA SER A 78 4.79 -6.93 -7.19
C SER A 78 5.80 -6.27 -8.14
N GLY A 79 6.49 -5.22 -7.70
CA GLY A 79 7.52 -4.52 -8.47
C GLY A 79 6.98 -3.51 -9.48
N ARG A 80 5.70 -3.13 -9.39
CA ARG A 80 5.06 -2.09 -10.21
C ARG A 80 4.87 -0.80 -9.41
N VAL A 81 5.93 -0.38 -8.71
CA VAL A 81 5.91 0.81 -7.86
C VAL A 81 5.51 2.09 -8.59
N SER A 82 5.71 2.19 -9.92
CA SER A 82 5.27 3.35 -10.71
C SER A 82 3.75 3.44 -10.95
N VAL A 83 3.00 2.36 -10.66
CA VAL A 83 1.53 2.30 -10.79
C VAL A 83 0.85 2.65 -9.47
N ALA A 84 1.44 2.26 -8.34
CA ALA A 84 0.87 2.48 -7.01
C ALA A 84 0.49 3.95 -6.71
N PRO A 85 1.30 4.97 -7.06
CA PRO A 85 0.96 6.38 -6.85
C PRO A 85 -0.24 6.82 -7.68
N LYS A 86 -0.38 6.28 -8.90
CA LYS A 86 -1.54 6.60 -9.74
C LYS A 86 -2.83 6.09 -9.13
N VAL A 87 -2.79 4.88 -8.55
CA VAL A 87 -3.94 4.33 -7.83
C VAL A 87 -4.23 5.20 -6.61
N PHE A 88 -3.21 5.52 -5.82
CA PHE A 88 -3.33 6.40 -4.66
C PHE A 88 -3.96 7.75 -5.03
N ASP A 89 -3.50 8.42 -6.09
CA ASP A 89 -4.02 9.70 -6.56
C ASP A 89 -5.48 9.64 -7.04
N MET A 90 -5.95 8.46 -7.48
CA MET A 90 -7.33 8.25 -7.91
C MET A 90 -8.29 7.97 -6.75
N MET A 91 -7.78 7.66 -5.55
CA MET A 91 -8.61 7.40 -4.37
C MET A 91 -9.36 8.67 -3.96
N ALA A 92 -10.63 8.50 -3.53
CA ALA A 92 -11.46 9.63 -3.10
C ALA A 92 -10.97 10.28 -1.79
N GLY A 93 -10.18 9.56 -1.00
CA GLY A 93 -9.56 10.05 0.22
C GLY A 93 -8.43 9.13 0.65
N HIS A 94 -7.57 9.62 1.54
CA HIS A 94 -6.42 8.90 2.05
C HIS A 94 -6.50 8.84 3.57
N ASP A 95 -6.40 7.65 4.12
CA ASP A 95 -6.27 7.48 5.56
C ASP A 95 -4.80 7.22 5.92
N LYS A 96 -4.57 7.00 7.22
CA LYS A 96 -3.24 6.67 7.72
C LYS A 96 -2.65 5.43 7.03
N ILE A 97 -3.47 4.42 6.76
CA ILE A 97 -3.04 3.17 6.13
C ILE A 97 -2.64 3.43 4.68
N SER A 98 -3.38 4.27 3.94
CA SER A 98 -3.05 4.65 2.57
C SER A 98 -1.64 5.22 2.46
N TYR A 99 -1.29 6.17 3.34
CA TYR A 99 0.05 6.77 3.38
C TYR A 99 1.10 5.73 3.79
N THR A 100 0.85 4.93 4.83
CA THR A 100 1.78 3.88 5.31
C THR A 100 2.12 2.89 4.21
N VAL A 101 1.12 2.41 3.46
CA VAL A 101 1.32 1.45 2.37
C VAL A 101 2.21 2.04 1.27
N LEU A 102 1.91 3.26 0.81
CA LEU A 102 2.67 3.87 -0.30
C LEU A 102 4.10 4.23 0.12
N ILE A 103 4.28 4.79 1.33
CA ILE A 103 5.60 5.13 1.87
C ILE A 103 6.44 3.88 2.08
N ALA A 104 5.88 2.81 2.65
CA ALA A 104 6.59 1.53 2.79
C ALA A 104 6.97 0.93 1.42
N GLY A 105 6.09 1.09 0.42
CA GLY A 105 6.35 0.72 -0.96
C GLY A 105 7.58 1.44 -1.53
N TYR A 106 7.62 2.76 -1.45
CA TYR A 106 8.75 3.55 -1.92
C TYR A 106 10.04 3.29 -1.13
N ALA A 107 9.95 3.12 0.19
CA ALA A 107 11.08 2.76 1.05
C ALA A 107 11.73 1.45 0.58
N SER A 108 10.91 0.43 0.29
CA SER A 108 11.37 -0.87 -0.21
C SER A 108 12.03 -0.79 -1.59
N HIS A 109 11.66 0.22 -2.40
CA HIS A 109 12.20 0.45 -3.74
C HIS A 109 13.32 1.52 -3.77
N ARG A 110 13.81 1.96 -2.60
CA ARG A 110 14.89 2.97 -2.45
C ARG A 110 14.53 4.34 -3.04
N GLU A 111 13.27 4.70 -3.07
CA GLU A 111 12.80 6.01 -3.53
C GLU A 111 12.73 7.04 -2.39
N GLY A 112 13.87 7.33 -1.75
CA GLY A 112 13.93 8.15 -0.53
C GLY A 112 13.32 9.56 -0.66
N ILE A 113 13.49 10.22 -1.81
CA ILE A 113 12.89 11.55 -2.05
C ILE A 113 11.35 11.48 -2.06
N ALA A 114 10.77 10.42 -2.64
CA ALA A 114 9.32 10.26 -2.70
C ALA A 114 8.74 9.93 -1.31
N VAL A 115 9.46 9.16 -0.49
CA VAL A 115 9.13 8.89 0.91
C VAL A 115 8.95 10.20 1.70
N TRP A 116 9.96 11.08 1.67
CA TRP A 116 9.91 12.33 2.45
C TRP A 116 8.81 13.27 1.99
N LYS A 117 8.58 13.39 0.67
CA LYS A 117 7.49 14.20 0.14
C LYS A 117 6.12 13.74 0.64
N LEU A 118 5.88 12.43 0.68
CA LEU A 118 4.61 11.88 1.18
C LEU A 118 4.43 12.05 2.68
N ILE A 119 5.51 11.94 3.47
CA ILE A 119 5.46 12.20 4.92
C ILE A 119 5.08 13.66 5.17
N ASP A 120 5.70 14.59 4.45
CA ASP A 120 5.40 16.02 4.55
C ASP A 120 3.94 16.31 4.18
N GLU A 121 3.44 15.69 3.11
CA GLU A 121 2.05 15.80 2.70
C GLU A 121 1.09 15.26 3.79
N MET A 122 1.35 14.06 4.31
CA MET A 122 0.57 13.42 5.37
C MET A 122 0.46 14.32 6.62
N ILE A 123 1.58 14.89 7.07
CA ILE A 123 1.63 15.79 8.23
C ILE A 123 0.91 17.10 7.92
N SER A 124 1.07 17.67 6.72
CA SER A 124 0.39 18.91 6.33
C SER A 124 -1.14 18.77 6.31
N ARG A 125 -1.64 17.55 6.11
CA ARG A 125 -3.07 17.19 6.19
C ARG A 125 -3.54 16.85 7.61
N GLY A 126 -2.66 16.94 8.62
CA GLY A 126 -2.98 16.65 10.01
C GLY A 126 -3.09 15.15 10.32
N ILE A 127 -2.53 14.28 9.46
CA ILE A 127 -2.53 12.83 9.70
C ILE A 127 -1.24 12.48 10.43
N GLU A 128 -1.36 12.01 11.67
CA GLU A 128 -0.19 11.66 12.48
C GLU A 128 0.37 10.27 12.12
N PRO A 129 1.70 10.12 11.95
CA PRO A 129 2.35 8.83 11.79
C PRO A 129 1.98 7.86 12.91
N ASP A 130 1.64 6.62 12.58
CA ASP A 130 1.54 5.54 13.57
C ASP A 130 2.90 4.87 13.80
N GLN A 131 2.91 3.91 14.73
CA GLN A 131 4.10 3.13 15.04
C GLN A 131 4.68 2.43 13.80
N ILE A 132 3.84 1.93 12.90
CA ILE A 132 4.29 1.24 11.67
C ILE A 132 5.00 2.25 10.75
N MET A 133 4.43 3.44 10.57
CA MET A 133 5.06 4.50 9.79
C MET A 133 6.38 4.94 10.41
N ILE A 134 6.47 5.06 11.75
CA ILE A 134 7.70 5.43 12.44
C ILE A 134 8.82 4.40 12.18
N GLU A 135 8.50 3.10 12.20
CA GLU A 135 9.46 2.04 11.84
C GLU A 135 9.93 2.15 10.39
N VAL A 136 9.03 2.46 9.45
CA VAL A 136 9.39 2.68 8.04
C VAL A 136 10.31 3.90 7.91
N ILE A 137 9.98 5.01 8.57
CA ILE A 137 10.81 6.24 8.59
C ILE A 137 12.22 5.94 9.11
N ARG A 138 12.35 5.18 10.20
CA ARG A 138 13.65 4.75 10.75
C ARG A 138 14.47 3.94 9.76
N SER A 139 13.84 3.06 9.00
CA SER A 139 14.52 2.20 8.02
C SER A 139 15.12 3.00 6.85
N VAL A 140 14.47 4.11 6.47
CA VAL A 140 14.91 5.00 5.38
C VAL A 140 15.89 6.07 5.87
N TRP A 141 15.77 6.49 7.13
CA TRP A 141 16.60 7.53 7.70
C TRP A 141 18.04 7.05 7.92
N SER A 142 18.97 7.60 7.13
CA SER A 142 20.41 7.44 7.33
C SER A 142 21.05 8.77 7.76
N PRO A 143 21.78 8.83 8.88
CA PRO A 143 22.49 10.05 9.30
C PRO A 143 23.54 10.54 8.29
N LYS A 144 24.02 9.68 7.38
CA LYS A 144 25.19 9.92 6.54
C LYS A 144 24.92 10.63 5.22
N GLU A 145 23.66 10.78 4.79
CA GLU A 145 23.30 11.42 3.51
C GLU A 145 23.03 12.93 3.64
N ASN A 146 23.18 13.50 4.84
CA ASN A 146 22.71 14.85 5.19
C ASN A 146 23.73 15.99 4.98
N HIS A 147 24.61 15.87 3.98
CA HIS A 147 25.46 16.98 3.54
C HIS A 147 24.93 17.58 2.23
N GLY A 148 23.71 18.09 2.24
CA GLY A 148 23.11 18.77 1.08
C GLY A 148 21.89 19.59 1.50
N GLY A 149 22.12 20.87 1.82
CA GLY A 149 21.08 21.80 2.27
C GLY A 149 20.05 22.15 1.20
N GLY A 150 18.90 22.63 1.64
CA GLY A 150 17.96 23.37 0.78
C GLY A 150 16.52 23.36 1.26
N LEU A 151 15.89 22.19 1.38
CA LEU A 151 14.45 22.07 1.69
C LEU A 151 14.12 21.16 2.88
N PHE A 152 15.05 20.31 3.33
CA PHE A 152 14.81 19.25 4.32
C PHE A 152 15.09 19.63 5.78
N ALA A 153 15.50 20.87 6.05
CA ALA A 153 15.98 21.28 7.39
C ALA A 153 14.85 21.55 8.40
N TRP A 154 13.63 21.91 7.96
CA TRP A 154 12.55 22.34 8.86
C TRP A 154 11.65 21.20 9.35
N ASN A 155 11.48 20.12 8.57
CA ASN A 155 10.78 18.90 9.03
C ASN A 155 11.65 17.98 9.87
N HIS A 156 12.94 18.30 9.99
CA HIS A 156 13.94 17.52 10.72
C HIS A 156 13.67 17.47 12.22
N SER A 157 13.15 18.54 12.83
CA SER A 157 12.88 18.56 14.28
C SER A 157 11.70 17.69 14.70
N LEU A 158 10.62 17.67 13.91
CA LEU A 158 9.44 16.85 14.22
C LEU A 158 9.73 15.37 13.95
N VAL A 159 10.35 15.05 12.82
CA VAL A 159 10.72 13.68 12.48
C VAL A 159 11.83 13.15 13.39
N ALA A 160 12.84 13.96 13.73
CA ALA A 160 13.85 13.55 14.71
C ALA A 160 13.23 13.31 16.09
N ALA A 161 12.26 14.13 16.52
CA ALA A 161 11.53 13.90 17.77
C ALA A 161 10.71 12.59 17.72
N LEU A 162 10.03 12.30 16.61
CA LEU A 162 9.28 11.04 16.40
C LEU A 162 10.19 9.81 16.38
N VAL A 163 11.39 9.93 15.80
CA VAL A 163 12.36 8.83 15.70
C VAL A 163 13.12 8.59 17.01
N GLN A 164 13.41 9.62 17.80
CA GLN A 164 14.23 9.52 19.02
C GLN A 164 13.46 9.14 20.29
N HIS A 165 12.13 9.36 20.35
CA HIS A 165 11.34 9.23 21.59
C HIS A 165 10.17 8.24 21.56
N GLY A 166 9.99 7.45 20.49
CA GLY A 166 9.01 6.35 20.41
C GLY A 166 9.65 4.97 20.51
#